data_AF-Q5BW07-F1
#
_entry.id   AF-Q5BW07-F1
#
_cell.length_a   1.000
_cell.length_b   1.000
_cell.length_c   1.000
_cell.angle_alpha   90.00
_cell.angle_beta   90.00
_cell.angle_gamma   90.00
#
_symmetry.space_group_name_H-M   'P 1'
#
loop_
_entity.id
_entity.type
_entity.pdbx_description
1 polymer ?
#
loop_
_entity_poly.entity_id
_entity_poly.type
_entity_poly.pdbx_seq_one_letter_code
_entity_poly.pdbx_strand_id
1 'polypeptide(L)'
;FLFYVLTETDQSGSHIIGYFSKQKAEDQSDNSANTVYNNLSCILILPPYQCRGFGRMLIEMSYVLSRLEQRIGTPERPLSDLGIIIYRRYWRFEILKYLSSFTAKSINIRTMSQELGIAVPDIVSTLLDMKMLVCYRTQYYIINNKPDIDTLLSTMKLPATDRCIDPSCLHWTPNININQSNKSPSSTSGGGSSSSINQKLHKSSLFHQMIRLEIFKDKALFRIHCILEIKNC
;
A
#
# COMPACT_ATOMS: atom_id res chain seq x y z
N PHE A 1 -15.75 -3.82 -0.65
CA PHE A 1 -14.40 -3.25 -0.80
C PHE A 1 -14.09 -2.29 0.36
N LEU A 2 -12.82 -1.86 0.49
CA LEU A 2 -12.41 -0.69 1.29
C LEU A 2 -12.19 0.50 0.34
N PHE A 3 -12.62 1.69 0.75
CA PHE A 3 -12.45 2.92 -0.02
C PHE A 3 -11.65 3.95 0.76
N TYR A 4 -10.54 4.41 0.20
CA TYR A 4 -9.68 5.43 0.80
C TYR A 4 -9.89 6.75 0.06
N VAL A 5 -10.61 7.67 0.67
CA VAL A 5 -11.08 8.93 0.08
C VAL A 5 -10.20 10.08 0.53
N LEU A 6 -9.49 10.71 -0.41
CA LEU A 6 -8.72 11.92 -0.17
C LEU A 6 -9.62 13.15 -0.23
N THR A 7 -9.52 13.98 0.79
CA THR A 7 -10.24 15.25 0.93
C THR A 7 -9.28 16.40 1.22
N GLU A 8 -9.65 17.60 0.80
CA GLU A 8 -9.10 18.87 1.25
C GLU A 8 -10.08 19.48 2.26
N THR A 9 -9.59 19.87 3.43
CA THR A 9 -10.42 20.41 4.49
C THR A 9 -10.19 21.91 4.62
N ASP A 10 -11.28 22.66 4.60
CA ASP A 10 -11.32 24.10 4.83
C ASP A 10 -12.32 24.45 5.94
N GLN A 11 -12.68 25.74 6.06
CA GLN A 11 -13.64 26.22 7.07
C GLN A 11 -15.08 25.71 6.85
N SER A 12 -15.42 25.31 5.62
CA SER A 12 -16.77 24.86 5.22
C SER A 12 -16.95 23.34 5.33
N GLY A 13 -15.87 22.57 5.32
CA GLY A 13 -15.92 21.12 5.49
C GLY A 13 -14.77 20.39 4.81
N SER A 14 -14.99 19.12 4.50
CA SER A 14 -14.05 18.26 3.77
C SER A 14 -14.53 18.03 2.34
N HIS A 15 -13.77 18.53 1.36
CA HIS A 15 -14.04 18.46 -0.06
C HIS A 15 -13.31 17.31 -0.70
N ILE A 16 -14.02 16.42 -1.39
CA ILE A 16 -13.41 15.27 -2.05
C ILE A 16 -12.49 15.69 -3.20
N ILE A 17 -11.30 15.09 -3.24
CA ILE A 17 -10.32 15.23 -4.33
C ILE A 17 -10.33 13.98 -5.22
N GLY A 18 -10.40 12.81 -4.59
CA GLY A 18 -10.27 11.53 -5.26
C GLY A 18 -10.28 10.38 -4.27
N TYR A 19 -10.16 9.16 -4.77
CA TYR A 19 -10.11 7.98 -3.93
C TYR A 19 -9.35 6.84 -4.61
N PHE A 20 -8.97 5.83 -3.83
CA PHE A 20 -8.74 4.50 -4.37
C PHE A 20 -9.54 3.44 -3.62
N SER A 21 -9.94 2.38 -4.33
CA SER A 21 -10.55 1.20 -3.74
C SER A 21 -9.50 0.11 -3.55
N LYS A 22 -9.72 -0.74 -2.55
CA LYS A 22 -8.88 -1.89 -2.23
C LYS A 22 -9.76 -3.04 -1.80
N GLN A 23 -9.60 -4.20 -2.41
CA GLN A 23 -10.31 -5.40 -1.98
C GLN A 23 -9.87 -5.78 -0.56
N LYS A 24 -10.78 -6.31 0.26
CA LYS A 24 -10.42 -6.70 1.63
C LYS A 24 -9.42 -7.84 1.60
N ALA A 25 -8.55 -7.91 2.61
CA ALA A 25 -7.51 -8.93 2.67
C ALA A 25 -8.09 -10.37 2.64
N GLU A 26 -9.26 -10.58 3.25
CA GLU A 26 -10.03 -11.83 3.26
C GLU A 26 -10.54 -12.25 1.88
N ASP A 27 -10.91 -11.27 1.04
CA ASP A 27 -11.44 -11.52 -0.29
C ASP A 27 -10.31 -11.73 -1.33
N GLN A 28 -9.07 -11.37 -0.98
CA GLN A 28 -7.87 -11.54 -1.85
C GLN A 28 -7.12 -12.85 -1.58
N SER A 29 -7.38 -13.51 -0.45
CA SER A 29 -6.70 -14.75 -0.08
C SER A 29 -7.37 -15.95 -0.73
N ASP A 30 -6.99 -16.25 -1.96
CA ASP A 30 -6.96 -17.65 -2.35
C ASP A 30 -5.69 -18.27 -1.73
N ASN A 31 -5.82 -19.43 -1.08
CA ASN A 31 -4.82 -20.06 -0.18
C ASN A 31 -3.50 -20.51 -0.87
N SER A 32 -3.23 -20.01 -2.07
CA SER A 32 -1.99 -20.23 -2.79
C SER A 32 -0.94 -19.22 -2.32
N ALA A 33 0.20 -19.71 -1.85
CA ALA A 33 1.36 -18.90 -1.44
C ALA A 33 1.96 -18.00 -2.56
N ASN A 34 1.36 -18.00 -3.75
CA ASN A 34 1.73 -17.20 -4.92
C ASN A 34 0.65 -16.20 -5.37
N THR A 35 -0.44 -16.02 -4.64
CA THR A 35 -1.48 -15.05 -5.02
C THR A 35 -0.93 -13.62 -4.88
N VAL A 36 -1.00 -12.87 -5.99
CA VAL A 36 -0.59 -11.48 -6.09
C VAL A 36 -1.53 -10.61 -5.25
N TYR A 37 -0.99 -9.88 -4.28
CA TYR A 37 -1.77 -8.98 -3.43
C TYR A 37 -2.00 -7.64 -4.13
N ASN A 38 -3.25 -7.35 -4.46
CA ASN A 38 -3.65 -6.10 -5.09
C ASN A 38 -3.88 -5.06 -4.00
N ASN A 39 -2.95 -4.11 -3.90
CA ASN A 39 -3.04 -3.04 -2.90
C ASN A 39 -3.94 -1.88 -3.34
N LEU A 40 -4.32 -1.86 -4.62
CA LEU A 40 -5.18 -0.87 -5.23
C LEU A 40 -5.95 -1.51 -6.39
N SER A 41 -7.29 -1.42 -6.34
CA SER A 41 -8.19 -1.93 -7.38
C SER A 41 -8.52 -0.85 -8.40
N CYS A 42 -9.14 0.25 -7.95
CA CYS A 42 -9.42 1.42 -8.78
C CYS A 42 -8.83 2.66 -8.14
N ILE A 43 -8.39 3.62 -8.94
CA ILE A 43 -7.97 4.96 -8.49
C ILE A 43 -8.63 6.01 -9.36
N LEU A 44 -9.13 7.07 -8.71
CA LEU A 44 -9.73 8.20 -9.38
C LEU A 44 -9.28 9.50 -8.72
N ILE A 45 -8.89 10.46 -9.55
CA ILE A 45 -8.77 11.87 -9.16
C ILE A 45 -9.82 12.64 -9.94
N LEU A 46 -10.64 13.43 -9.25
CA LEU A 46 -11.67 14.23 -9.90
C LEU A 46 -11.02 15.21 -10.89
N PRO A 47 -11.64 15.46 -12.06
CA PRO A 47 -11.09 16.30 -13.11
C PRO A 47 -10.42 17.63 -12.66
N PRO A 48 -11.04 18.45 -11.78
CA PRO A 48 -10.43 19.72 -11.37
C PRO A 48 -9.11 19.57 -10.59
N TYR A 49 -8.84 18.41 -9.99
CA TYR A 49 -7.65 18.15 -9.18
C TYR A 49 -6.57 17.32 -9.91
N GLN A 50 -6.80 16.93 -11.17
CA GLN A 50 -5.82 16.17 -11.95
C GLN A 50 -4.53 16.96 -12.18
N CYS A 51 -3.42 16.25 -12.39
CA CYS A 51 -2.09 16.83 -12.62
C CYS A 51 -1.52 17.69 -11.48
N ARG A 52 -2.13 17.68 -10.27
CA ARG A 52 -1.66 18.43 -9.08
C ARG A 52 -0.90 17.58 -8.05
N GLY A 53 -0.51 16.35 -8.41
CA GLY A 53 0.25 15.43 -7.55
C GLY A 53 -0.58 14.48 -6.67
N PHE A 54 -1.90 14.66 -6.58
CA PHE A 54 -2.77 13.82 -5.76
C PHE A 54 -2.82 12.35 -6.18
N GLY A 55 -2.70 12.05 -7.48
CA GLY A 55 -2.62 10.65 -7.95
C GLY A 55 -1.39 9.93 -7.39
N ARG A 56 -0.23 10.60 -7.35
CA ARG A 56 0.98 10.04 -6.74
C ARG A 56 0.79 9.84 -5.23
N MET A 57 0.16 10.79 -4.55
CA MET A 57 -0.13 10.72 -3.12
C MET A 57 -1.03 9.51 -2.78
N LEU A 58 -2.09 9.26 -3.55
CA LEU A 58 -2.94 8.07 -3.34
C LEU A 58 -2.19 6.76 -3.58
N ILE A 59 -1.32 6.69 -4.59
CA ILE A 59 -0.46 5.52 -4.84
C ILE A 59 0.55 5.33 -3.69
N GLU A 60 1.17 6.40 -3.20
CA GLU A 60 2.07 6.32 -2.05
C GLU A 60 1.33 5.77 -0.82
N MET A 61 0.07 6.20 -0.61
CA MET A 61 -0.76 5.69 0.49
C MET A 61 -1.02 4.18 0.36
N SER A 62 -1.33 3.68 -0.83
CA SER A 62 -1.59 2.23 -1.01
C SER A 62 -0.36 1.37 -0.64
N TYR A 63 0.86 1.87 -0.93
CA TYR A 63 2.11 1.22 -0.54
C TYR A 63 2.46 1.41 0.95
N VAL A 64 2.17 2.56 1.56
CA VAL A 64 2.29 2.75 3.01
C VAL A 64 1.44 1.69 3.74
N LEU A 65 0.19 1.51 3.32
CA LEU A 65 -0.70 0.50 3.90
C LEU A 65 -0.17 -0.92 3.69
N SER A 66 0.35 -1.23 2.49
CA SER A 66 0.93 -2.54 2.20
C SER A 66 2.10 -2.88 3.12
N ARG A 67 3.00 -1.91 3.37
CA ARG A 67 4.12 -2.09 4.30
C ARG A 67 3.65 -2.28 5.75
N LEU A 68 2.62 -1.55 6.19
CA LEU A 68 2.03 -1.75 7.52
C LEU A 68 1.36 -3.12 7.66
N GLU A 69 0.82 -3.66 6.56
CA GLU A 69 0.26 -5.03 6.51
C GLU A 69 1.33 -6.11 6.38
N GLN A 70 2.60 -5.74 6.21
CA GLN A 70 3.69 -6.66 5.88
C GLN A 70 3.40 -7.47 4.61
N ARG A 71 2.79 -6.82 3.61
CA ARG A 71 2.45 -7.40 2.31
C ARG A 71 3.15 -6.67 1.18
N ILE A 72 3.45 -7.42 0.13
CA ILE A 72 4.00 -6.90 -1.13
C ILE A 72 2.83 -6.61 -2.06
N GLY A 73 2.67 -5.35 -2.49
CA GLY A 73 1.54 -4.90 -3.28
C GLY A 73 1.86 -4.60 -4.75
N THR A 74 0.85 -4.75 -5.60
CA THR A 74 0.83 -4.26 -6.99
C THR A 74 -0.58 -3.72 -7.29
N PRO A 75 -0.76 -2.81 -8.27
CA PRO A 75 -2.10 -2.46 -8.73
C PRO A 75 -2.79 -3.60 -9.47
N GLU A 76 -4.12 -3.61 -9.38
CA GLU A 76 -4.97 -4.38 -10.27
C GLU A 76 -4.79 -3.92 -11.73
N ARG A 77 -4.84 -4.86 -12.66
CA ARG A 77 -4.64 -4.64 -14.10
C ARG A 77 -5.95 -4.90 -14.85
N PRO A 78 -6.22 -4.21 -15.98
CA PRO A 78 -5.38 -3.22 -16.65
C PRO A 78 -5.38 -1.84 -15.98
N LEU A 79 -4.24 -1.13 -16.06
CA LEU A 79 -4.14 0.28 -15.65
C LEU A 79 -4.58 1.21 -16.79
N SER A 80 -5.11 2.39 -16.44
CA SER A 80 -5.34 3.47 -17.42
C SER A 80 -4.01 4.10 -17.87
N ASP A 81 -3.99 4.77 -19.04
CA ASP A 81 -2.79 5.44 -19.56
C ASP A 81 -2.16 6.39 -18.53
N LEU A 82 -2.99 7.22 -17.89
CA LEU A 82 -2.55 8.11 -16.83
C LEU A 82 -2.05 7.32 -15.59
N GLY A 83 -2.72 6.22 -15.24
CA GLY A 83 -2.31 5.33 -14.16
C GLY A 83 -0.91 4.77 -14.39
N ILE A 84 -0.63 4.25 -15.58
CA ILE A 84 0.68 3.70 -15.96
C ILE A 84 1.77 4.75 -15.80
N ILE A 85 1.55 5.98 -16.27
CA ILE A 85 2.52 7.08 -16.17
C ILE A 85 2.85 7.39 -14.70
N ILE A 86 1.84 7.48 -13.84
CA ILE A 86 2.04 7.81 -12.43
C ILE A 86 2.73 6.66 -11.69
N TYR A 87 2.32 5.41 -11.92
CA TYR A 87 2.96 4.23 -11.31
C TYR A 87 4.42 4.08 -11.73
N ARG A 88 4.75 4.17 -13.03
CA ARG A 88 6.14 4.12 -13.53
C ARG A 88 7.00 5.20 -12.89
N ARG A 89 6.46 6.42 -12.76
CA ARG A 89 7.16 7.53 -12.09
C ARG A 89 7.36 7.27 -10.59
N TYR A 90 6.35 6.73 -9.91
CA TYR A 90 6.44 6.39 -8.49
C TYR A 90 7.48 5.29 -8.24
N TRP A 91 7.41 4.16 -8.94
CA TRP A 91 8.36 3.05 -8.80
C TRP A 91 9.79 3.47 -9.12
N ARG A 92 9.99 4.22 -10.21
CA ARG A 92 11.30 4.76 -10.57
C ARG A 92 11.89 5.59 -9.42
N PHE A 93 11.09 6.45 -8.81
CA PHE A 93 11.54 7.30 -7.72
C PHE A 93 11.93 6.48 -6.48
N GLU A 94 11.06 5.57 -6.03
CA GLU A 94 11.32 4.76 -4.82
C GLU A 94 12.52 3.82 -5.01
N ILE A 95 12.66 3.21 -6.19
CA ILE A 95 13.80 2.33 -6.48
C ILE A 95 15.11 3.12 -6.55
N LEU A 96 15.13 4.28 -7.21
CA LEU A 96 16.33 5.12 -7.25
C LEU A 96 16.71 5.63 -5.87
N LYS A 97 15.73 6.05 -5.06
CA LYS A 97 15.95 6.48 -3.66
C LYS A 97 16.55 5.35 -2.82
N TYR A 98 16.00 4.14 -2.95
CA TYR A 98 16.56 2.94 -2.31
C TYR A 98 18.02 2.73 -2.73
N LEU A 99 18.28 2.69 -4.03
CA LEU A 99 19.62 2.44 -4.58
C LEU A 99 20.64 3.52 -4.18
N SER A 100 20.24 4.79 -4.13
CA SER A 100 21.09 5.91 -3.69
C SER A 100 21.52 5.73 -2.22
N SER A 101 20.61 5.29 -1.34
CA SER A 101 20.93 5.02 0.07
C SER A 101 21.66 3.69 0.32
N PHE A 102 21.61 2.74 -0.61
CA PHE A 102 22.14 1.40 -0.41
C PHE A 102 23.67 1.34 -0.53
N THR A 103 24.38 0.90 0.51
CA THR A 103 25.85 0.90 0.58
C THR A 103 26.50 -0.49 0.48
N ALA A 104 25.73 -1.56 0.64
CA ALA A 104 26.29 -2.91 0.64
C ALA A 104 26.71 -3.38 -0.77
N LYS A 105 27.58 -4.40 -0.82
CA LYS A 105 28.19 -4.91 -2.07
C LYS A 105 27.21 -5.64 -2.99
N SER A 106 26.13 -6.21 -2.45
CA SER A 106 25.17 -7.01 -3.21
C SER A 106 23.74 -6.62 -2.88
N ILE A 107 22.97 -6.25 -3.90
CA ILE A 107 21.55 -5.92 -3.78
C ILE A 107 20.72 -7.17 -4.11
N ASN A 108 19.78 -7.51 -3.24
CA ASN A 108 18.80 -8.58 -3.49
C ASN A 108 17.43 -7.97 -3.81
N ILE A 109 16.88 -8.31 -4.99
CA ILE A 109 15.57 -7.81 -5.44
C ILE A 109 14.44 -8.21 -4.49
N ARG A 110 14.52 -9.40 -3.86
CA ARG A 110 13.51 -9.86 -2.91
C ARG A 110 13.51 -9.01 -1.64
N THR A 111 14.68 -8.67 -1.13
CA THR A 111 14.82 -7.76 0.02
C THR A 111 14.30 -6.36 -0.32
N MET A 112 14.67 -5.83 -1.50
CA MET A 112 14.13 -4.56 -1.99
C MET A 112 12.60 -4.59 -2.12
N SER A 113 12.02 -5.69 -2.58
CA SER A 113 10.57 -5.90 -2.67
C SER A 113 9.89 -5.86 -1.31
N GLN A 114 10.49 -6.50 -0.30
CA GLN A 114 9.98 -6.50 1.07
C GLN A 114 10.05 -5.11 1.70
N GLU A 115 11.17 -4.39 1.54
CA GLU A 115 11.36 -3.06 2.13
C GLU A 115 10.48 -1.99 1.48
N LEU A 116 10.36 -2.01 0.16
CA LEU A 116 9.53 -1.04 -0.58
C LEU A 116 8.03 -1.40 -0.54
N GLY A 117 7.70 -2.67 -0.34
CA GLY A 117 6.34 -3.20 -0.49
C GLY A 117 5.90 -3.30 -1.94
N ILE A 118 6.83 -3.28 -2.91
CA ILE A 118 6.56 -3.33 -4.36
C ILE A 118 6.81 -4.74 -4.88
N ALA A 119 5.90 -5.26 -5.71
CA ALA A 119 6.06 -6.59 -6.31
C ALA A 119 7.35 -6.72 -7.15
N VAL A 120 7.99 -7.89 -7.05
CA VAL A 120 9.22 -8.21 -7.80
C VAL A 120 9.07 -7.95 -9.31
N PRO A 121 7.96 -8.33 -9.98
CA PRO A 121 7.80 -8.04 -11.41
C PRO A 121 7.84 -6.53 -11.73
N ASP A 122 7.27 -5.69 -10.85
CA ASP A 122 7.23 -4.24 -11.05
C ASP A 122 8.63 -3.62 -10.83
N ILE A 123 9.40 -4.14 -9.86
CA ILE A 123 10.81 -3.76 -9.66
C ILE A 123 11.66 -4.15 -10.88
N VAL A 124 11.55 -5.39 -11.34
CA VAL A 124 12.30 -5.91 -12.48
C VAL A 124 11.99 -5.09 -13.74
N SER A 125 10.70 -4.86 -14.04
CA SER A 125 10.29 -4.01 -15.16
C SER A 125 10.91 -2.63 -15.08
N THR A 126 10.88 -2.00 -13.89
CA THR A 126 11.41 -0.65 -13.70
C THR A 126 12.94 -0.59 -13.85
N LEU A 127 13.67 -1.58 -13.34
CA LEU A 127 15.12 -1.66 -13.51
C LEU A 127 15.52 -1.89 -14.98
N LEU A 128 14.77 -2.71 -15.72
CA LEU A 128 14.95 -2.92 -17.16
C LEU A 128 14.68 -1.62 -17.94
N ASP A 129 13.60 -0.93 -17.62
CA ASP A 129 13.23 0.36 -18.22
C ASP A 129 14.33 1.43 -18.02
N MET A 130 15.02 1.40 -16.86
CA MET A 130 16.16 2.28 -16.57
C MET A 130 17.50 1.77 -17.11
N LYS A 131 17.54 0.59 -17.74
CA LYS A 131 18.78 -0.09 -18.18
C LYS A 131 19.76 -0.37 -17.04
N MET A 132 19.25 -0.61 -15.83
CA MET A 132 20.02 -0.86 -14.62
C MET A 132 20.07 -2.34 -14.23
N LEU A 133 19.38 -3.23 -14.96
CA LEU A 133 19.45 -4.67 -14.76
C LEU A 133 20.11 -5.34 -15.97
N VAL A 134 21.24 -6.02 -15.76
CA VAL A 134 22.01 -6.67 -16.83
C VAL A 134 22.21 -8.15 -16.53
N CYS A 135 22.06 -9.00 -17.55
CA CYS A 135 22.42 -10.41 -17.47
C CYS A 135 23.86 -10.61 -17.97
N TYR A 136 24.70 -11.21 -17.14
CA TYR A 136 26.06 -11.59 -17.49
C TYR A 136 26.34 -13.02 -17.02
N ARG A 137 26.73 -13.90 -17.96
CA ARG A 137 27.02 -15.33 -17.70
C ARG A 137 25.95 -16.00 -16.84
N THR A 138 24.68 -15.88 -17.28
CA THR A 138 23.46 -16.42 -16.63
C THR A 138 23.10 -15.85 -15.26
N GLN A 139 23.82 -14.83 -14.78
CA GLN A 139 23.54 -14.12 -13.54
C GLN A 139 23.06 -12.70 -13.82
N TYR A 140 22.14 -12.19 -13.00
CA TYR A 140 21.65 -10.82 -13.11
C TYR A 140 22.36 -9.89 -12.12
N TYR A 141 22.73 -8.71 -12.60
CA TYR A 141 23.43 -7.67 -11.84
C TYR A 141 22.65 -6.36 -11.92
N ILE A 142 22.57 -5.67 -10.79
CA ILE A 142 22.03 -4.31 -10.71
C ILE A 142 23.20 -3.33 -10.82
N ILE A 143 23.15 -2.43 -11.80
CA ILE A 143 24.11 -1.34 -11.96
C ILE A 143 23.75 -0.25 -10.95
N ASN A 144 24.56 -0.09 -9.90
CA ASN A 144 24.38 0.91 -8.86
C ASN A 144 25.46 2.00 -8.94
N ASN A 145 25.51 2.74 -10.05
CA ASN A 145 26.43 3.87 -10.21
C ASN A 145 25.84 5.11 -9.51
N LYS A 146 26.46 5.54 -8.41
CA LYS A 146 25.95 6.62 -7.54
C LYS A 146 25.78 7.95 -8.28
N PRO A 147 26.82 8.49 -8.98
CA PRO A 147 26.66 9.67 -9.82
C PRO A 147 25.48 9.62 -10.80
N ASP A 148 25.28 8.48 -11.47
CA ASP A 148 24.19 8.32 -12.45
C ASP A 148 22.82 8.31 -11.75
N ILE A 149 22.72 7.62 -10.62
CA ILE A 149 21.49 7.58 -9.81
C ILE A 149 21.14 8.96 -9.28
N ASP A 150 22.11 9.68 -8.73
CA ASP A 150 21.90 11.02 -8.17
C ASP A 150 21.52 12.01 -9.27
N THR A 151 22.13 11.88 -10.46
CA THR A 151 21.72 12.62 -11.66
C THR A 151 20.28 12.30 -12.04
N LEU A 152 19.91 11.01 -12.14
CA LEU A 152 18.54 10.61 -12.46
C LEU A 152 17.54 11.12 -11.42
N LEU A 153 17.86 11.05 -10.13
CA LEU A 153 17.03 11.60 -9.05
C LEU A 153 16.86 13.11 -9.19
N SER A 154 17.92 13.86 -9.52
CA SER A 154 17.85 15.31 -9.72
C SER A 154 16.93 15.72 -10.88
N THR A 155 16.82 14.89 -11.93
CA THR A 155 15.88 15.13 -13.05
C THR A 155 14.43 14.86 -12.67
N MET A 156 14.17 14.10 -11.61
CA MET A 156 12.81 13.81 -11.17
C MET A 156 12.28 14.98 -10.34
N LYS A 157 11.24 15.65 -10.84
CA LYS A 157 10.51 16.64 -10.04
C LYS A 157 9.93 15.95 -8.81
N LEU A 158 10.45 16.33 -7.64
CA LEU A 158 9.99 15.86 -6.34
C LEU A 158 8.51 16.21 -6.14
N PRO A 159 7.78 15.41 -5.35
CA PRO A 159 6.47 15.79 -4.90
C PRO A 159 6.55 17.15 -4.19
N ALA A 160 5.54 17.98 -4.37
CA ALA A 160 5.40 19.16 -3.55
C ALA A 160 5.33 18.72 -2.07
N THR A 161 5.86 19.54 -1.16
CA THR A 161 5.97 19.19 0.25
C THR A 161 4.62 18.91 0.91
N ASP A 162 3.55 19.54 0.40
CA ASP A 162 2.14 19.34 0.78
C ASP A 162 1.48 18.14 0.08
N ARG A 163 2.24 17.34 -0.68
CA ARG A 163 1.81 16.14 -1.40
C ARG A 163 2.57 14.88 -0.97
N CYS A 164 3.39 14.99 0.08
CA CYS A 164 4.06 13.86 0.72
C CYS A 164 3.18 13.29 1.84
N ILE A 165 3.24 11.99 2.06
CA ILE A 165 2.58 11.36 3.22
C ILE A 165 3.54 11.39 4.39
N ASP A 166 3.06 11.90 5.53
CA ASP A 166 3.77 11.75 6.80
C ASP A 166 3.26 10.48 7.52
N PRO A 167 4.10 9.44 7.67
CA PRO A 167 3.70 8.21 8.36
C PRO A 167 3.33 8.43 9.82
N SER A 168 3.84 9.49 10.48
CA SER A 168 3.52 9.79 11.88
C SER A 168 2.07 10.25 12.06
N CYS A 169 1.46 10.78 11.00
CA CYS A 169 0.08 11.23 10.98
C CYS A 169 -0.93 10.12 10.63
N LEU A 170 -0.46 8.89 10.39
CA LEU A 170 -1.29 7.75 10.01
C LEU A 170 -1.76 6.99 11.26
N HIS A 171 -3.02 7.25 11.64
CA HIS A 171 -3.71 6.45 12.64
C HIS A 171 -4.43 5.28 11.97
N TRP A 172 -3.72 4.16 11.81
CA TRP A 172 -4.26 2.96 11.19
C TRP A 172 -3.71 1.69 11.82
N THR A 173 -4.58 0.69 11.96
CA THR A 173 -4.21 -0.66 12.38
C THR A 173 -4.76 -1.68 11.40
N PRO A 174 -3.96 -2.66 10.96
CA PRO A 174 -4.44 -3.72 10.09
C PRO A 174 -5.54 -4.51 10.79
N ASN A 175 -6.60 -4.85 10.04
CA ASN A 175 -7.62 -5.77 10.52
C ASN A 175 -7.07 -7.20 10.39
N ILE A 176 -6.21 -7.57 11.33
CA ILE A 176 -5.67 -8.93 11.45
C ILE A 176 -6.73 -9.73 12.19
N ASN A 177 -7.48 -10.58 11.49
CA ASN A 177 -8.23 -11.65 12.15
C ASN A 177 -7.20 -12.60 12.79
N ILE A 178 -6.88 -12.39 14.06
CA ILE A 178 -6.09 -13.30 14.89
C ILE A 178 -6.99 -14.50 15.21
N ASN A 179 -7.24 -15.35 14.22
CA ASN A 179 -7.71 -16.72 14.45
C ASN A 179 -6.53 -17.66 14.23
N GLN A 180 -5.49 -17.49 15.04
CA GLN A 180 -4.45 -18.50 15.24
C GLN A 180 -4.11 -18.58 16.73
N SER A 181 -4.88 -19.37 17.45
CA SER A 181 -4.56 -19.95 18.77
C SER A 181 -5.60 -21.04 19.02
N ASN A 182 -5.35 -22.32 19.28
CA ASN A 182 -4.16 -23.07 19.64
C ASN A 182 -4.40 -24.53 19.19
N LYS A 183 -3.39 -25.20 18.60
CA LYS A 183 -3.33 -26.67 18.62
C LYS A 183 -2.04 -27.08 19.31
N SER A 184 -2.10 -27.14 20.63
CA SER A 184 -1.20 -27.99 21.41
C SER A 184 -1.74 -29.43 21.36
N PRO A 185 -0.88 -30.46 21.31
CA PRO A 185 -1.32 -31.84 21.22
C PRO A 185 -1.56 -32.42 22.62
N SER A 186 -2.75 -32.99 22.88
CA SER A 186 -2.92 -33.99 23.94
C SER A 186 -4.19 -34.83 23.75
N SER A 187 -3.95 -36.11 23.45
CA SER A 187 -4.61 -37.31 24.00
C SER A 187 -6.04 -37.24 24.58
N THR A 188 -6.91 -38.02 23.93
CA THR A 188 -7.95 -38.95 24.44
C THR A 188 -8.47 -38.81 25.89
N SER A 189 -9.81 -38.64 26.00
CA SER A 189 -10.80 -39.46 26.74
C SER A 189 -11.84 -38.67 27.58
N GLY A 190 -13.12 -39.06 27.46
CA GLY A 190 -14.09 -39.05 28.58
C GLY A 190 -15.18 -37.95 28.66
N GLY A 191 -16.38 -38.27 28.14
CA GLY A 191 -17.72 -38.16 28.76
C GLY A 191 -18.23 -36.92 29.52
N GLY A 192 -19.45 -36.48 29.16
CA GLY A 192 -20.51 -36.17 30.14
C GLY A 192 -21.01 -34.72 30.32
N SER A 193 -22.29 -34.51 29.95
CA SER A 193 -23.32 -33.72 30.68
C SER A 193 -23.33 -32.18 30.62
N SER A 194 -24.32 -31.68 29.86
CA SER A 194 -25.22 -30.53 30.11
C SER A 194 -24.83 -29.44 31.12
N SER A 195 -24.73 -28.19 30.65
CA SER A 195 -25.38 -27.05 31.31
C SER A 195 -25.56 -25.88 30.33
N SER A 196 -26.80 -25.41 30.25
CA SER A 196 -27.24 -24.25 29.49
C SER A 196 -26.70 -22.98 30.14
N ILE A 197 -25.85 -22.22 29.43
CA ILE A 197 -25.47 -20.87 29.82
C ILE A 197 -25.67 -19.93 28.63
N ASN A 198 -26.71 -19.10 28.77
CA ASN A 198 -27.07 -17.89 28.04
C ASN A 198 -26.03 -17.36 27.02
N GLN A 199 -26.22 -17.69 25.74
CA GLN A 199 -25.70 -16.87 24.65
C GLN A 199 -26.53 -15.60 24.50
N LYS A 200 -26.17 -14.58 25.28
CA LYS A 200 -26.58 -13.20 25.05
C LYS A 200 -25.37 -12.29 25.31
N LEU A 201 -24.37 -12.40 24.44
CA LEU A 201 -23.19 -11.53 24.45
C LEU A 201 -23.05 -10.84 23.10
N HIS A 202 -23.57 -9.62 23.10
CA HIS A 202 -23.11 -8.45 22.36
C HIS A 202 -22.95 -8.54 20.83
N LYS A 203 -24.06 -8.18 20.14
CA LYS A 203 -24.05 -7.46 18.86
C LYS A 203 -23.41 -6.05 19.01
N SER A 204 -22.15 -5.92 19.39
CA SER A 204 -21.47 -4.61 19.40
C SER A 204 -19.98 -4.69 19.02
N SER A 205 -19.69 -5.05 17.78
CA SER A 205 -18.37 -4.79 17.20
C SER A 205 -18.45 -4.39 15.72
N LEU A 206 -19.46 -3.59 15.37
CA LEU A 206 -19.37 -2.69 14.22
C LEU A 206 -18.79 -1.35 14.71
N PHE A 207 -17.61 -1.40 15.34
CA PHE A 207 -16.87 -0.18 15.61
C PHE A 207 -16.40 0.38 14.28
N HIS A 208 -16.88 1.59 13.97
CA HIS A 208 -16.47 2.40 12.84
C HIS A 208 -14.93 2.46 12.78
N GLN A 209 -14.31 1.71 11.88
CA GLN A 209 -12.91 1.93 11.50
C GLN A 209 -12.87 3.12 10.52
N MET A 210 -13.25 4.30 11.00
CA MET A 210 -12.91 5.55 10.33
C MET A 210 -11.41 5.77 10.53
N ILE A 211 -10.62 5.52 9.49
CA ILE A 211 -9.26 6.04 9.44
C ILE A 211 -9.39 7.56 9.34
N ARG A 212 -8.92 8.27 10.36
CA ARG A 212 -8.72 9.72 10.31
C ARG A 212 -7.25 9.97 10.12
N LEU A 213 -6.85 10.12 8.85
CA LEU A 213 -5.54 10.65 8.48
C LEU A 213 -5.61 12.17 8.48
N GLU A 214 -4.77 12.84 9.26
CA GLU A 214 -4.62 14.30 9.22
C GLU A 214 -3.22 14.64 8.73
N ILE A 215 -3.07 15.01 7.47
CA ILE A 215 -1.77 15.41 6.92
C ILE A 215 -1.63 16.91 7.18
N PHE A 216 -0.81 17.28 8.17
CA PHE A 216 -0.55 18.67 8.53
C PHE A 216 0.67 19.22 7.80
N LYS A 217 0.47 20.22 6.93
CA LYS A 217 1.39 21.37 6.83
C LYS A 217 0.81 22.52 6.01
N ASP A 218 0.87 23.71 6.59
CA ASP A 218 0.59 25.07 6.07
C ASP A 218 -0.43 25.23 4.93
N LYS A 219 -1.53 25.91 5.30
CA LYS A 219 -2.62 26.48 4.47
C LYS A 219 -3.65 25.53 3.84
N ALA A 220 -3.37 24.24 3.65
CA ALA A 220 -4.38 23.26 3.21
C ALA A 220 -4.30 21.95 4.00
N LEU A 221 -5.41 21.54 4.63
CA LEU A 221 -5.47 20.33 5.45
C LEU A 221 -5.97 19.15 4.60
N PHE A 222 -5.09 18.23 4.22
CA PHE A 222 -5.51 17.03 3.48
C PHE A 222 -5.81 15.87 4.43
N ARG A 223 -6.90 15.17 4.18
CA ARG A 223 -7.30 13.99 4.95
C ARG A 223 -7.60 12.82 4.05
N ILE A 224 -7.26 11.61 4.48
CA ILE A 224 -7.67 10.37 3.80
C ILE A 224 -8.58 9.60 4.74
N HIS A 225 -9.83 9.42 4.31
CA HIS A 225 -10.85 8.71 5.07
C HIS A 225 -10.99 7.30 4.52
N CYS A 226 -10.92 6.27 5.37
CA CYS A 226 -11.32 4.93 4.95
C CYS A 226 -12.79 4.70 5.30
N ILE A 227 -13.54 4.32 4.27
CA ILE A 227 -14.96 4.00 4.34
C ILE A 227 -15.10 2.53 3.98
N LEU A 228 -15.75 1.78 4.86
CA LEU A 228 -16.10 0.38 4.64
C LEU A 228 -17.44 0.31 3.91
N GLU A 229 -17.46 -0.42 2.80
CA GLU A 229 -18.72 -0.75 2.13
C GLU A 229 -19.51 -1.75 2.99
N ILE A 230 -20.62 -1.30 3.57
CA ILE A 230 -21.57 -2.18 4.25
C ILE A 230 -22.41 -2.84 3.15
N LYS A 231 -22.18 -4.14 2.90
CA LYS A 231 -23.14 -4.94 2.14
C LYS A 231 -24.43 -5.00 2.97
N ASN A 232 -25.45 -4.26 2.56
CA ASN A 232 -26.81 -4.56 2.98
C ASN A 232 -27.19 -5.89 2.30
N CYS A 233 -27.09 -6.99 3.05
CA CYS A 233 -27.78 -8.23 2.72
C CYS A 233 -29.19 -8.17 3.28
#